data_AF-A0A925NZ71-F1
#
_entry.id   AF-A0A925NZ71-F1
#
_cell.length_a   1.000
_cell.length_b   1.000
_cell.length_c   1.000
_cell.angle_alpha   90.00
_cell.angle_beta   90.00
_cell.angle_gamma   90.00
#
_symmetry.space_group_name_H-M   'P 1'
#
loop_
_entity.id
_entity.type
_entity.pdbx_description
1 polymer ?
#
loop_
_entity_poly.entity_id
_entity_poly.type
_entity_poly.pdbx_seq_one_letter_code
_entity_poly.pdbx_strand_id
1 'polypeptide(L)'
;MPFRIWPDCGPAAEVRYAMVWRSPQGMLARLPNLKAILVLGAGVDSALDDPDLPAGVPVLRLIDAGLPEPMAEHFAHCRFHTRRIRAIRCV
;
A
#
# COMPACT_ATOMS: atom_id res chain seq x y z
N MET A 1 21.44 0.58 8.90
CA MET A 1 20.29 1.50 9.06
C MET A 1 19.40 0.92 10.15
N PRO A 2 19.12 1.63 11.24
CA PRO A 2 18.23 1.13 12.28
C PRO A 2 16.79 1.09 11.76
N PHE A 3 16.15 -0.07 11.84
CA PHE A 3 14.72 -0.22 11.57
C PHE A 3 13.93 0.24 12.80
N ARG A 4 12.94 1.10 12.60
CA ARG A 4 12.08 1.63 13.67
C ARG A 4 10.63 1.45 13.27
N ILE A 5 9.79 1.18 14.25
CA ILE A 5 8.37 0.86 14.05
C ILE A 5 7.54 2.01 14.61
N TRP A 6 6.60 2.52 13.82
CA TRP A 6 5.63 3.51 14.30
C TRP A 6 4.74 2.90 15.39
N PRO A 7 4.39 3.61 16.48
CA PRO A 7 4.63 5.04 16.73
C PRO A 7 6.01 5.38 17.32
N ASP A 8 6.78 4.38 17.78
CA ASP A 8 8.08 4.56 18.42
C ASP A 8 9.23 4.72 17.41
N CYS A 9 9.13 5.73 16.54
CA CYS A 9 10.11 6.00 15.48
C CYS A 9 11.27 6.92 15.90
N GLY A 10 11.29 7.38 17.15
CA GLY A 10 12.27 8.36 17.64
C GLY A 10 12.15 9.72 16.94
N PRO A 11 13.24 10.51 16.86
CA PRO A 11 13.20 11.84 16.27
C PRO A 11 12.84 11.80 14.78
N ALA A 12 11.79 12.51 14.39
CA ALA A 12 11.30 12.56 13.01
C ALA A 12 12.36 13.04 12.00
N ALA A 13 13.29 13.90 12.44
CA ALA A 13 14.38 14.42 11.60
C ALA A 13 15.42 13.34 11.21
N GLU A 14 15.48 12.22 11.90
CA GLU A 14 16.42 11.13 11.57
C GLU A 14 15.85 10.17 10.51
N VAL A 15 14.53 10.18 10.30
CA VAL A 15 13.84 9.29 9.38
C VAL A 15 14.02 9.79 7.95
N ARG A 16 14.66 8.97 7.12
CA ARG A 16 14.93 9.27 5.69
C ARG A 16 14.08 8.45 4.72
N TYR A 17 13.59 7.31 5.17
CA TYR A 17 12.79 6.38 4.37
C TYR A 17 11.60 5.93 5.21
N ALA A 18 10.41 5.95 4.61
CA ALA A 18 9.20 5.45 5.24
C ALA A 18 8.66 4.27 4.45
N MET A 19 8.36 3.17 5.13
CA MET A 19 7.61 2.05 4.57
C MET A 19 6.20 2.14 5.12
N VAL A 20 5.20 2.30 4.25
CA VAL A 20 3.83 2.60 4.65
C VAL A 20 2.83 1.61 4.06
N TRP A 21 1.85 1.27 4.87
CA TRP A 21 0.62 0.59 4.48
C TRP A 21 -0.53 1.32 5.17
N ARG A 22 -1.41 1.99 4.40
CA ARG A 22 -2.56 2.75 4.94
C ARG A 22 -2.20 3.60 6.17
N SER A 23 -1.16 4.42 6.05
CA SER A 23 -0.73 5.31 7.12
C SER A 23 -1.80 6.35 7.45
N PRO A 24 -1.84 6.86 8.70
CA PRO A 24 -2.66 8.04 9.03
C PRO A 24 -2.28 9.24 8.15
N GLN A 25 -3.28 10.01 7.71
CA GLN A 25 -3.06 11.22 6.92
C GLN A 25 -2.21 12.25 7.69
N GLY A 26 -1.38 12.99 6.98
CA GLY A 26 -0.47 13.98 7.56
C GLY A 26 0.71 13.42 8.35
N MET A 27 0.81 12.09 8.52
CA MET A 27 1.95 11.47 9.22
C MET A 27 3.26 11.69 8.45
N LEU A 28 3.22 11.53 7.13
CA LEU A 28 4.38 11.66 6.26
C LEU A 28 4.91 13.10 6.21
N ALA A 29 4.03 14.09 6.33
CA ALA A 29 4.40 15.51 6.42
C ALA A 29 5.25 15.84 7.66
N ARG A 30 5.10 15.07 8.73
CA ARG A 30 5.85 15.26 9.99
C ARG A 30 7.30 14.81 9.89
N LEU A 31 7.71 14.18 8.78
CA LEU A 31 9.05 13.64 8.56
C LEU A 31 9.83 14.60 7.63
N PRO A 32 10.58 15.58 8.16
CA PRO A 32 11.14 16.67 7.36
C PRO A 32 12.27 16.25 6.41
N ASN A 33 12.93 15.13 6.68
CA ASN A 33 14.11 14.66 5.93
C ASN A 33 13.82 13.43 5.06
N LEU A 34 12.54 13.23 4.70
CA LEU A 34 12.12 12.09 3.91
C LEU A 34 12.68 12.16 2.49
N LYS A 35 13.32 11.08 2.04
CA LYS A 35 13.90 10.96 0.70
C LYS A 35 13.09 10.04 -0.22
N ALA A 36 12.32 9.11 0.35
CA ALA A 36 11.50 8.18 -0.40
C ALA A 36 10.43 7.53 0.49
N ILE A 37 9.28 7.26 -0.11
CA ILE A 37 8.14 6.58 0.51
C ILE A 37 7.95 5.25 -0.22
N LEU A 38 8.07 4.13 0.49
CA LEU A 38 7.80 2.80 -0.05
C LEU A 38 6.40 2.36 0.38
N VAL A 39 5.52 2.15 -0.59
CA VAL A 39 4.17 1.65 -0.33
C VAL A 39 4.18 0.13 -0.40
N LEU A 40 3.76 -0.52 0.68
CA LEU A 40 3.75 -1.99 0.83
C LEU A 40 2.50 -2.66 0.23
N GLY A 41 1.63 -1.89 -0.44
CA GLY A 41 0.44 -2.38 -1.11
C GLY A 41 0.64 -2.64 -2.61
N ALA A 42 -0.35 -3.30 -3.23
CA ALA A 42 -0.40 -3.51 -4.69
C ALA A 42 -0.51 -2.20 -5.49
N GLY A 43 -1.05 -1.15 -4.84
CA GLY A 43 -1.20 0.21 -5.36
C GLY A 43 -0.57 1.25 -4.44
N VAL A 44 -0.49 2.49 -4.93
CA VAL A 44 0.05 3.65 -4.21
C VAL A 44 -1.05 4.64 -3.77
N ASP A 45 -2.31 4.33 -4.09
CA ASP A 45 -3.46 5.22 -3.91
C ASP A 45 -3.57 5.73 -2.48
N SER A 46 -3.42 4.84 -1.49
CA SER A 46 -3.47 5.23 -0.07
C SER A 46 -2.43 6.26 0.37
N ALA A 47 -1.31 6.39 -0.35
CA ALA A 47 -0.32 7.42 -0.09
C ALA A 47 -0.60 8.69 -0.90
N LEU A 48 -1.11 8.55 -2.14
CA LEU A 48 -1.44 9.69 -3.00
C LEU A 48 -2.71 10.43 -2.55
N ASP A 49 -3.62 9.75 -1.86
CA ASP A 49 -4.84 10.32 -1.28
C ASP A 49 -4.57 11.19 -0.03
N ASP A 50 -3.32 11.26 0.45
CA ASP A 50 -2.95 12.11 1.57
C ASP A 50 -2.77 13.57 1.10
N PRO A 51 -3.63 14.52 1.52
CA PRO A 51 -3.52 15.92 1.08
C PRO A 51 -2.22 16.59 1.56
N ASP A 52 -1.63 16.08 2.65
CA ASP A 52 -0.39 16.60 3.24
C ASP A 52 0.86 15.84 2.76
N LEU A 53 0.74 15.08 1.65
CA LEU A 53 1.88 14.34 1.09
C LEU A 53 3.03 15.32 0.74
N PRO A 54 4.27 15.10 1.25
CA PRO A 54 5.38 16.01 1.04
C PRO A 54 5.75 16.12 -0.45
N ALA A 55 5.67 17.34 -0.97
CA ALA A 55 6.00 17.64 -2.36
C ALA A 55 7.47 17.33 -2.67
N GLY A 56 7.72 16.66 -3.79
CA GLY A 56 9.07 16.34 -4.27
C GLY A 56 9.69 15.07 -3.67
N VAL A 57 8.98 14.34 -2.80
CA VAL A 57 9.45 13.03 -2.31
C VAL A 57 8.91 11.93 -3.23
N PRO A 58 9.76 11.06 -3.82
CA PRO A 58 9.30 9.97 -4.67
C PRO A 58 8.52 8.91 -3.89
N VAL A 59 7.39 8.49 -4.46
CA VAL A 59 6.57 7.37 -3.99
C VAL A 59 6.90 6.14 -4.82
N LEU A 60 7.40 5.10 -4.16
CA LEU A 60 7.80 3.83 -4.76
C LEU A 60 6.71 2.79 -4.53
N ARG A 61 6.24 2.19 -5.61
CA ARG A 61 5.35 1.04 -5.58
C ARG A 61 6.16 -0.24 -5.43
N LEU A 62 5.79 -1.09 -4.47
CA LEU A 62 6.32 -2.44 -4.39
C LEU A 62 5.79 -3.27 -5.57
N ILE A 63 6.70 -3.82 -6.37
CA ILE A 63 6.38 -4.78 -7.42
C ILE A 63 6.79 -6.15 -6.90
N ASP A 64 5.81 -6.95 -6.48
CA ASP A 64 6.01 -8.32 -6.07
C ASP A 64 5.58 -9.27 -7.19
N ALA A 65 6.50 -10.15 -7.60
CA ALA A 65 6.28 -11.15 -8.64
C ALA A 65 5.31 -12.26 -8.21
N GLY A 66 5.07 -12.45 -6.90
CA GLY A 66 4.18 -13.48 -6.37
C GLY A 66 2.71 -13.04 -6.16
N LEU A 67 2.38 -11.76 -6.37
CA LEU A 67 1.00 -11.26 -6.27
C LEU A 67 0.08 -11.62 -7.45
N PRO A 68 0.55 -11.69 -8.72
CA PRO A 68 -0.34 -11.94 -9.86
C PRO A 68 -1.04 -13.29 -9.84
N GLU A 69 -0.34 -14.35 -9.42
CA GLU A 69 -0.84 -15.73 -9.40
C GLU A 69 -2.05 -15.92 -8.47
N PRO A 70 -1.98 -15.59 -7.16
CA PRO A 70 -3.13 -15.70 -6.26
C PRO A 70 -4.29 -14.78 -6.67
N MET A 71 -4.01 -13.63 -7.30
CA MET A 71 -5.06 -12.80 -7.89
C MET A 71 -5.77 -13.52 -9.04
N ALA A 72 -5.03 -14.16 -9.95
CA ALA A 72 -5.62 -14.90 -11.06
C ALA A 72 -6.48 -16.08 -10.57
N GLU A 73 -6.01 -16.79 -9.55
CA GLU A 73 -6.78 -17.86 -8.90
C GLU A 73 -8.08 -17.34 -8.27
N HIS A 74 -8.02 -16.22 -7.56
CA HIS A 74 -9.21 -15.58 -6.99
C HIS A 74 -10.23 -15.17 -8.07
N PHE A 75 -9.76 -14.60 -9.18
CA PHE A 75 -10.63 -14.26 -10.31
C PHE A 75 -11.28 -15.50 -10.94
N ALA A 76 -10.52 -16.58 -11.11
CA ALA A 76 -11.04 -17.85 -11.62
C ALA A 76 -12.13 -18.41 -10.67
N HIS A 77 -11.85 -18.44 -9.36
CA HIS A 77 -12.81 -18.85 -8.34
C HIS A 77 -14.10 -18.04 -8.41
N CYS A 78 -14.00 -16.70 -8.43
CA CYS A 78 -15.14 -15.80 -8.57
C CYS A 78 -15.95 -16.07 -9.85
N ARG A 79 -15.27 -16.38 -10.97
CA ARG A 79 -15.95 -16.72 -12.23
C ARG A 79 -16.72 -18.04 -12.14
N PHE A 80 -16.16 -19.06 -11.50
CA PHE A 80 -16.87 -20.32 -11.28
C PHE A 80 -18.06 -20.15 -10.34
N HIS A 81 -17.89 -19.39 -9.27
CA HIS A 81 -18.95 -19.13 -8.29
C HIS A 81 -20.13 -18.36 -8.91
N THR A 82 -19.84 -17.30 -9.68
CA THR A 82 -20.88 -16.51 -10.37
C THR A 82 -21.61 -17.32 -11.44
N ARG A 83 -20.95 -18.24 -12.15
CA ARG A 83 -21.60 -19.18 -13.08
C ARG A 83 -22.54 -20.15 -12.34
N ARG A 84 -22.12 -20.71 -11.19
CA ARG A 84 -22.98 -21.57 -10.35
C ARG A 84 -24.22 -20.84 -9.84
N ILE A 85 -24.06 -19.62 -9.33
CA ILE A 85 -25.20 -18.80 -8.85
C ILE A 85 -26.18 -18.51 -9.99
N ARG A 86 -25.69 -18.14 -11.18
CA ARG A 86 -26.56 -17.88 -12.34
C ARG A 86 -27.29 -19.14 -12.81
N ALA A 87 -26.65 -20.32 -12.76
CA ALA A 87 -27.30 -21.58 -13.13
C ALA A 87 -28.43 -21.98 -12.17
N ILE A 88 -28.28 -21.74 -10.86
CA ILE A 88 -29.30 -22.03 -9.85
C ILE A 88 -30.51 -21.07 -9.98
N ARG A 89 -30.28 -19.82 -10.40
CA ARG A 89 -31.34 -18.80 -10.52
C ARG A 89 -32.20 -18.93 -11.80
N CYS A 90 -31.85 -19.85 -12.70
CA CYS A 90 -32.61 -20.16 -13.92
C CYS A 90 -33.52 -21.40 -13.79
N VAL A 91 -33.62 -21.98 -12.59
CA VAL A 91 -34.58 -23.04 -12.25
C VAL A 91 -35.64 -22.48 -11.31
#